data_AF-A0A1C6HAI3-F1
#
_entry.id   AF-A0A1C6HAI3-F1
#
_cell.length_a   1.000
_cell.length_b   1.000
_cell.length_c   1.000
_cell.angle_alpha   90.00
_cell.angle_beta   90.00
_cell.angle_gamma   90.00
#
_symmetry.space_group_name_H-M   'P 1'
#
loop_
_entity.id
_entity.type
_entity.pdbx_description
1 polymer ?
#
loop_
_entity_poly.entity_id
_entity_poly.type
_entity_poly.pdbx_seq_one_letter_code
_entity_poly.pdbx_strand_id
1 'polypeptide(L)'
;MDVQKLWLKISGSITFYLKYYDKELSNEELLKDYLEYTLNEEDGKYQYLDKQTFEYIDLDDEIVDKAKKAFMERLEKRRLKEPKEEVKEVAPIKNNVISFSKYKNKK
;
A
#
# COMPACT_ATOMS: atom_id res chain seq x y z
N MET A 1 17.94 -17.55 -7.63
CA MET A 1 16.50 -17.59 -7.97
C MET A 1 16.33 -17.24 -9.44
N ASP A 2 15.35 -17.80 -10.15
CA ASP A 2 15.05 -17.39 -11.54
C ASP A 2 14.44 -15.99 -11.60
N VAL A 3 14.87 -15.15 -12.56
CA VAL A 3 14.44 -13.75 -12.69
C VAL A 3 12.92 -13.62 -12.86
N GLN A 4 12.28 -14.55 -13.57
CA GLN A 4 10.83 -14.53 -13.74
C GLN A 4 10.11 -14.85 -12.43
N LYS A 5 10.61 -15.82 -11.66
CA LYS A 5 10.06 -16.14 -10.32
C LYS A 5 10.22 -14.98 -9.35
N LEU A 6 11.37 -14.33 -9.34
CA LEU A 6 11.64 -13.15 -8.53
C LEU A 6 10.66 -12.02 -8.89
N TRP A 7 10.50 -11.76 -10.19
CA TRP A 7 9.53 -10.79 -10.69
C TRP A 7 8.10 -11.08 -10.25
N LEU A 8 7.67 -12.35 -10.27
CA LEU A 8 6.33 -12.74 -9.79
C LEU A 8 6.13 -12.41 -8.31
N LYS A 9 7.16 -12.62 -7.47
CA LYS A 9 7.12 -12.27 -6.04
C LYS A 9 6.99 -10.76 -5.83
N ILE A 10 7.83 -9.97 -6.50
CA ILE A 10 7.81 -8.50 -6.44
C ILE A 10 6.47 -7.95 -7.00
N SER A 11 6.01 -8.48 -8.13
CA SER A 11 4.73 -8.10 -8.71
C SER A 11 3.56 -8.41 -7.76
N GLY A 12 3.64 -9.53 -7.04
CA GLY A 12 2.71 -9.91 -5.99
C GLY A 12 2.72 -8.94 -4.82
N SER A 13 3.90 -8.56 -4.31
CA SER A 13 4.03 -7.61 -3.20
C SER A 13 3.49 -6.22 -3.55
N ILE A 14 3.75 -5.72 -4.77
CA ILE A 14 3.14 -4.46 -5.25
C ILE A 14 1.62 -4.53 -5.18
N THR A 15 1.04 -5.64 -5.65
CA THR A 15 -0.43 -5.81 -5.70
C THR A 15 -1.03 -5.87 -4.30
N PHE A 16 -0.34 -6.54 -3.38
CA PHE A 16 -0.71 -6.65 -1.97
C PHE A 16 -0.64 -5.30 -1.26
N TYR A 17 0.46 -4.55 -1.44
CA TYR A 17 0.64 -3.21 -0.88
C TYR A 17 -0.47 -2.26 -1.36
N LEU A 18 -0.69 -2.21 -2.68
CA LEU A 18 -1.74 -1.37 -3.28
C LEU A 18 -3.16 -1.81 -2.90
N LYS A 19 -3.37 -2.92 -2.19
CA LYS A 19 -4.69 -3.28 -1.65
C LYS A 19 -5.03 -2.49 -0.38
N TYR A 20 -4.02 -2.08 0.39
CA TYR A 20 -4.17 -1.45 1.70
C TYR A 20 -3.43 -0.11 1.84
N TYR A 21 -2.94 0.44 0.72
CA TYR A 21 -2.24 1.72 0.71
C TYR A 21 -3.12 2.88 1.17
N ASP A 22 -2.48 3.90 1.74
CA ASP A 22 -3.13 5.13 2.11
C ASP A 22 -3.43 5.98 0.86
N LYS A 23 -4.70 6.32 0.66
CA LYS A 23 -5.15 7.09 -0.51
C LYS A 23 -4.82 8.57 -0.40
N GLU A 24 -4.54 9.07 0.80
CA GLU A 24 -4.23 10.48 1.05
C GLU A 24 -2.79 10.84 0.64
N LEU A 25 -1.89 9.85 0.61
CA LEU A 25 -0.47 10.04 0.26
C LEU A 25 -0.25 10.31 -1.23
N SER A 26 0.83 11.03 -1.55
CA SER A 26 1.28 11.22 -2.93
C SER A 26 1.77 9.90 -3.55
N ASN A 27 1.75 9.82 -4.90
CA ASN A 27 2.29 8.67 -5.63
C ASN A 27 3.77 8.40 -5.27
N GLU A 28 4.55 9.47 -5.10
CA GLU A 28 5.98 9.37 -4.78
C GLU A 28 6.21 8.90 -3.35
N GLU A 29 5.38 9.35 -2.40
CA GLU A 29 5.42 8.91 -0.99
C GLU A 29 5.05 7.43 -0.89
N LEU A 30 3.99 7.03 -1.57
CA LEU A 30 3.57 5.62 -1.63
C LEU A 30 4.61 4.71 -2.25
N LEU A 31 5.33 5.20 -3.27
CA LEU A 31 6.42 4.46 -3.88
C LEU A 31 7.59 4.30 -2.92
N LYS A 32 7.99 5.38 -2.22
CA LYS A 32 9.06 5.32 -1.21
C LYS A 32 8.70 4.38 -0.07
N ASP A 33 7.49 4.49 0.48
CA ASP A 33 7.01 3.62 1.55
C ASP A 33 6.99 2.15 1.11
N TYR A 34 6.53 1.87 -0.12
CA TYR A 34 6.60 0.53 -0.69
C TYR A 34 8.05 0.02 -0.80
N LEU A 35 8.98 0.85 -1.30
CA LEU A 35 10.38 0.46 -1.45
C LEU A 35 11.01 0.18 -0.08
N GLU A 36 10.79 1.03 0.92
CA GLU A 36 11.32 0.84 2.28
C GLU A 36 10.72 -0.38 2.99
N TYR A 37 9.42 -0.63 2.79
CA TYR A 37 8.74 -1.80 3.36
C TYR A 37 9.21 -3.13 2.74
N THR A 38 9.56 -3.11 1.45
CA THR A 38 9.71 -4.34 0.66
C THR A 38 11.15 -4.63 0.27
N LEU A 39 11.95 -3.60 0.05
CA LEU A 39 13.34 -3.68 -0.37
C LEU A 39 14.23 -3.17 0.76
N ASN A 40 15.24 -3.94 1.09
CA ASN A 40 16.32 -3.46 1.94
C ASN A 40 17.34 -2.75 1.05
N GLU A 41 17.81 -1.57 1.45
CA GLU A 41 18.89 -0.88 0.76
C GLU A 41 20.18 -1.08 1.57
N GLU A 42 21.07 -1.93 1.08
CA GLU A 42 22.35 -2.24 1.72
C GLU A 42 23.48 -1.96 0.72
N ASP A 43 24.47 -1.18 1.13
CA ASP A 43 25.64 -0.80 0.30
C ASP A 43 25.28 -0.22 -1.10
N GLY A 44 24.17 0.52 -1.17
CA GLY A 44 23.70 1.15 -2.42
C GLY A 44 23.06 0.18 -3.41
N LYS A 45 22.73 -1.04 -2.97
CA LYS A 45 21.97 -2.03 -3.76
C LYS A 45 20.66 -2.36 -3.07
N TYR A 46 19.62 -2.54 -3.88
CA TYR A 46 18.34 -3.02 -3.37
C TYR A 46 18.37 -4.54 -3.25
N GLN A 47 17.91 -5.04 -2.11
CA GLN A 47 17.75 -6.46 -1.83
C GLN A 47 16.29 -6.76 -1.51
N TYR A 48 15.77 -7.84 -2.10
CA TYR A 48 14.45 -8.35 -1.77
C TYR A 48 14.54 -9.46 -0.73
N LEU A 49 13.82 -9.32 0.39
CA LEU A 49 13.69 -10.38 1.37
C LEU A 49 12.63 -11.39 0.93
N ASP A 50 13.06 -12.60 0.55
CA ASP A 50 12.16 -13.70 0.28
C ASP A 50 11.60 -14.26 1.59
N LYS A 51 10.38 -13.87 1.96
CA LYS A 51 9.71 -14.32 3.20
C LYS A 51 9.48 -15.84 3.27
N GLN A 52 9.63 -16.58 2.17
CA GLN A 52 9.51 -18.04 2.18
C GLN A 52 10.81 -18.74 2.59
N THR A 53 11.95 -18.25 2.10
CA THR A 53 13.27 -18.85 2.38
C THR A 53 14.06 -18.07 3.43
N PHE A 54 13.59 -16.87 3.78
CA PHE A 54 14.27 -15.88 4.64
C PHE A 54 15.63 -15.43 4.10
N GLU A 55 15.79 -15.43 2.78
CA GLU A 55 17.01 -15.02 2.09
C GLU A 55 16.86 -13.63 1.47
N TYR A 56 17.93 -12.84 1.54
CA TYR A 56 18.05 -11.59 0.79
C TYR A 56 18.55 -11.88 -0.62
N ILE A 57 17.87 -11.33 -1.61
CA ILE A 57 18.19 -11.50 -3.02
C ILE A 57 18.54 -10.14 -3.59
N ASP A 58 19.78 -9.99 -4.06
CA ASP A 58 20.22 -8.78 -4.75
C ASP A 58 19.34 -8.54 -5.99
N LEU A 59 18.85 -7.31 -6.11
CA LEU A 59 18.09 -6.85 -7.26
C LEU A 59 18.99 -6.07 -8.20
N ASP A 60 18.94 -6.43 -9.49
CA ASP A 60 19.49 -5.60 -10.55
C ASP A 60 18.67 -4.32 -10.71
N ASP A 61 19.34 -3.23 -11.10
CA ASP A 61 18.72 -1.93 -11.35
C ASP A 61 17.55 -2.03 -12.36
N GLU A 62 17.66 -2.90 -13.36
CA GLU A 62 16.59 -3.15 -14.33
C GLU A 62 15.32 -3.70 -13.68
N ILE A 63 15.44 -4.60 -12.70
CA ILE A 63 14.29 -5.17 -11.98
C ILE A 63 13.67 -4.12 -11.07
N VAL A 64 14.51 -3.31 -10.42
CA VAL A 64 14.06 -2.21 -9.55
C VAL A 64 13.30 -1.16 -10.36
N ASP A 65 13.83 -0.71 -11.49
CA ASP A 65 13.15 0.25 -12.38
C ASP A 65 11.82 -0.32 -12.89
N LYS A 66 11.83 -1.58 -13.33
CA LYS A 66 10.62 -2.28 -13.75
C LYS A 66 9.58 -2.36 -12.63
N ALA A 67 9.99 -2.58 -11.38
CA ALA A 67 9.11 -2.59 -10.22
C ALA A 67 8.51 -1.21 -9.94
N LYS A 68 9.33 -0.15 -9.97
CA LYS A 68 8.89 1.25 -9.81
C LYS A 68 7.86 1.63 -10.88
N LYS A 69 8.14 1.32 -12.15
CA LYS A 69 7.23 1.58 -13.27
C LYS A 69 5.91 0.81 -13.13
N ALA A 70 5.98 -0.49 -12.84
CA ALA A 70 4.78 -1.31 -12.65
C ALA A 70 3.94 -0.87 -11.45
N PHE A 71 4.58 -0.39 -10.38
CA PHE A 71 3.90 0.20 -9.23
C PHE A 71 3.09 1.42 -9.64
N MET A 72 3.74 2.39 -10.30
CA MET A 72 3.10 3.64 -10.72
C MET A 72 1.93 3.38 -11.68
N GLU A 73 2.13 2.54 -12.71
CA GLU A 73 1.05 2.19 -13.65
C GLU A 73 -0.16 1.55 -12.96
N ARG A 74 0.07 0.68 -11.96
CA ARG A 74 -1.01 0.02 -11.22
C ARG A 74 -1.71 0.97 -10.27
N LEU A 75 -0.96 1.86 -9.60
CA LEU A 75 -1.49 2.88 -8.73
C LEU A 75 -2.39 3.85 -9.52
N GLU A 76 -1.91 4.36 -10.66
CA GLU A 76 -2.70 5.24 -11.54
C GLU A 76 -3.97 4.55 -12.04
N LYS A 77 -3.87 3.29 -12.50
CA LYS A 77 -5.05 2.51 -12.92
C LYS A 77 -6.05 2.29 -11.78
N ARG A 78 -5.60 2.18 -10.52
CA ARG A 78 -6.51 2.11 -9.36
C ARG A 78 -7.17 3.47 -9.11
N ARG A 79 -6.40 4.57 -9.09
CA ARG A 79 -6.92 5.93 -8.90
C ARG A 79 -7.92 6.36 -9.98
N LEU A 80 -7.75 5.90 -11.23
CA LEU A 80 -8.69 6.16 -12.33
C LEU A 80 -9.96 5.31 -12.25
N LYS A 81 -9.89 4.11 -11.65
CA LYS A 81 -11.02 3.19 -11.49
C LYS A 81 -11.85 3.47 -10.24
N GLU A 82 -11.26 4.11 -9.23
CA GLU A 82 -12.05 4.71 -8.18
C GLU A 82 -12.89 5.81 -8.84
N PRO A 83 -14.22 5.69 -8.85
CA PRO A 83 -15.04 6.83 -9.23
C PRO A 83 -14.60 7.95 -8.29
N LYS A 84 -14.25 9.11 -8.85
CA LYS A 84 -14.35 10.35 -8.08
C LYS A 84 -15.79 10.34 -7.58
N GLU A 85 -16.00 9.93 -6.33
CA GLU A 85 -17.25 10.25 -5.66
C GLU A 85 -17.33 11.76 -5.80
N GLU A 86 -18.20 12.22 -6.69
CA GLU A 86 -18.72 13.56 -6.64
C GLU A 86 -19.00 13.79 -5.17
N VAL A 87 -18.33 14.80 -4.60
CA VAL A 87 -18.47 15.22 -3.23
C VAL A 87 -19.95 15.55 -3.03
N LYS A 88 -20.75 14.54 -2.67
CA LYS A 88 -22.07 14.75 -2.09
C LYS A 88 -21.73 15.23 -0.70
N GLU A 89 -21.85 16.54 -0.55
CA GLU A 89 -21.79 17.28 0.72
C GLU A 89 -22.25 16.37 1.85
N VAL A 90 -21.33 16.07 2.76
CA VAL A 90 -21.61 15.27 3.95
C VAL A 90 -22.64 16.05 4.76
N ALA A 91 -23.91 15.67 4.63
CA ALA A 91 -24.94 16.12 5.55
C ALA A 91 -24.46 15.77 6.98
N PRO A 92 -24.48 16.71 7.93
CA PRO A 92 -23.93 16.48 9.25
C PRO A 92 -24.67 15.31 9.91
N ILE A 93 -23.94 14.24 10.20
CA ILE A 93 -24.42 13.10 10.96
C ILE A 93 -24.83 13.64 12.34
N LYS A 94 -26.14 13.81 12.56
CA LYS A 94 -26.69 14.11 13.88
C LYS A 94 -26.44 12.87 14.75
N ASN A 95 -25.35 12.90 15.50
CA ASN A 95 -25.01 11.91 16.49
C ASN A 95 -26.15 11.87 17.52
N ASN A 96 -27.03 10.88 17.40
CA ASN A 96 -28.14 10.68 18.32
C ASN A 96 -27.55 10.01 19.57
N VAL A 97 -26.82 10.81 20.36
CA VAL A 97 -26.23 10.40 21.64
C VAL A 97 -27.38 9.94 22.54
N ILE A 98 -27.50 8.62 22.70
CA ILE A 98 -28.42 8.04 23.67
C ILE A 98 -27.93 8.46 25.06
N SER A 99 -28.66 9.39 25.69
CA SER A 99 -28.33 9.85 27.02
C SER A 99 -28.73 8.80 28.06
N PHE A 100 -27.75 8.17 28.70
CA PHE A 100 -27.94 7.14 29.74
C PHE A 100 -28.50 7.68 31.07
N SER A 101 -28.85 8.96 31.14
CA SER A 101 -29.44 9.60 32.32
C SER A 101 -30.74 8.95 32.80
N LYS A 102 -31.37 8.10 31.97
CA LYS A 102 -32.57 7.34 32.35
C LYS A 102 -32.30 6.10 33.22
N TYR A 103 -31.04 5.69 33.40
CA TYR A 103 -30.68 4.50 34.19
C TYR A 103 -30.14 4.81 35.60
N LYS A 104 -30.02 6.08 35.99
CA LYS A 104 -29.80 6.46 37.39
C LYS A 104 -31.14 6.52 38.11
N ASN A 105 -31.62 5.36 38.54
CA ASN A 105 -32.32 5.19 39.83
C ASN A 105 -32.68 3.72 40.06
N LYS A 106 -31.87 3.05 40.88
CA LYS A 106 -32.34 1.99 41.78
C LYS A 106 -31.28 1.75 42.87
N LYS A 107 -31.40 2.53 43.95
CA LYS A 107 -31.33 2.03 45.31
C LYS A 107 -32.02 3.00 46.24
#